data_AF-A0A1G3GAB3-F1
#
_entry.id   AF-A0A1G3GAB3-F1
#
_cell.length_a   1.000
_cell.length_b   1.000
_cell.length_c   1.000
_cell.angle_alpha   90.00
_cell.angle_beta   90.00
_cell.angle_gamma   90.00
#
_symmetry.space_group_name_H-M   'P 1'
#
loop_
_entity.id
_entity.type
_entity.pdbx_description
1 polymer ?
#
loop_
_entity_poly.entity_id
_entity_poly.type
_entity_poly.pdbx_seq_one_letter_code
_entity_poly.pdbx_strand_id
1 'polypeptide(L)'
;MEKSAVILGLSRQAKFLGLPMPYAMAVGAATVLPFILFKPVWWFLTAPIWYGLARVATKVNPNGHHVFAVMMQVTPMAILRKGRRHVS
;
A
#
# COMPACT_ATOMS: atom_id res chain seq x y z
N MET A 1 -1.21 3.38 -29.66
CA MET A 1 -2.48 2.82 -29.15
C MET A 1 -3.27 3.94 -28.50
N GLU A 2 -4.26 4.48 -29.20
CA GLU A 2 -5.18 5.48 -28.66
C GLU A 2 -6.04 4.82 -27.58
N LYS A 3 -5.82 5.21 -26.32
CA LYS A 3 -6.61 4.70 -25.20
C LYS A 3 -7.97 5.37 -25.24
N SER A 4 -8.97 4.64 -25.72
CA SER A 4 -10.38 5.07 -25.72
C SER A 4 -10.78 5.58 -24.33
N ALA A 5 -11.37 6.78 -24.24
CA ALA A 5 -11.61 7.52 -22.99
C ALA A 5 -12.37 6.69 -21.92
N VAL A 6 -13.17 5.72 -22.36
CA VAL A 6 -13.91 4.77 -21.53
C VAL A 6 -12.97 3.86 -20.71
N ILE A 7 -11.85 3.42 -21.30
CA ILE A 7 -10.85 2.56 -20.64
C ILE A 7 -10.00 3.39 -19.65
N LEU A 8 -9.86 4.69 -19.90
CA LEU A 8 -9.16 5.60 -18.99
C LEU A 8 -9.91 5.78 -17.66
N GLY A 9 -11.26 5.72 -17.70
CA GLY A 9 -12.10 5.75 -16.51
C GLY A 9 -11.95 4.50 -15.65
N LEU A 10 -11.93 3.31 -16.27
CA LEU A 10 -11.78 2.03 -15.58
C LEU A 10 -10.36 1.77 -15.05
N SER A 11 -9.35 2.32 -15.70
CA SER A 11 -7.94 2.21 -15.27
C SER A 11 -7.50 3.31 -14.31
N ARG A 12 -8.36 4.31 -14.03
CA ARG A 12 -8.06 5.35 -13.04
C ARG A 12 -8.05 4.69 -11.66
N GLN A 13 -6.86 4.63 -11.07
CA GLN A 13 -6.66 4.11 -9.73
C GLN A 13 -7.65 4.76 -8.75
N ALA A 14 -8.37 3.92 -8.00
CA ALA A 14 -9.30 4.38 -6.98
C ALA A 14 -8.56 5.23 -5.95
N LYS A 15 -9.14 6.39 -5.63
CA LYS A 15 -8.59 7.32 -4.64
C LYS A 15 -9.63 7.58 -3.57
N PHE A 16 -9.20 7.60 -2.31
CA PHE A 16 -10.03 7.94 -1.17
C PHE A 16 -9.38 9.12 -0.44
N LEU A 17 -10.14 10.20 -0.22
CA LEU A 17 -9.63 11.47 0.34
C LEU A 17 -8.33 11.95 -0.34
N GLY A 18 -8.25 11.77 -1.65
CA GLY A 18 -7.11 12.15 -2.49
C GLY A 18 -5.89 11.23 -2.40
N LEU A 19 -5.86 10.21 -1.56
CA LEU A 19 -4.81 9.19 -1.48
C LEU A 19 -5.17 7.99 -2.38
N PRO A 20 -4.20 7.31 -3.02
CA PRO A 20 -4.44 6.03 -3.67
C PRO A 20 -5.00 5.01 -2.66
N MET A 21 -5.92 4.17 -3.10
CA MET A 21 -6.66 3.23 -2.23
C MET A 21 -5.77 2.41 -1.28
N PRO A 22 -4.62 1.84 -1.71
CA PRO A 22 -3.75 1.08 -0.80
C PRO A 22 -3.19 1.92 0.35
N TYR A 23 -2.85 3.19 0.11
CA TYR A 23 -2.37 4.10 1.16
C TYR A 23 -3.50 4.50 2.09
N ALA A 24 -4.70 4.76 1.56
CA ALA A 24 -5.87 5.03 2.38
C ALA A 24 -6.21 3.84 3.29
N MET A 25 -6.13 2.61 2.77
CA MET A 25 -6.31 1.38 3.54
C MET A 25 -5.23 1.23 4.61
N ALA A 26 -3.97 1.56 4.31
CA ALA A 26 -2.89 1.53 5.30
C ALA A 26 -3.12 2.54 6.44
N VAL A 27 -3.58 3.75 6.14
CA VAL A 27 -3.96 4.75 7.15
C VAL A 27 -5.13 4.23 8.00
N GLY A 28 -6.17 3.68 7.36
CA GLY A 28 -7.29 3.06 8.04
C GLY A 28 -6.85 1.92 8.98
N ALA A 29 -5.96 1.05 8.52
CA ALA A 29 -5.41 -0.03 9.34
C ALA A 29 -4.57 0.53 10.51
N ALA A 30 -3.64 1.45 10.27
CA ALA A 30 -2.80 2.03 11.32
C ALA A 30 -3.61 2.77 12.40
N THR A 31 -4.78 3.31 12.04
CA THR A 31 -5.65 4.04 12.97
C THR A 31 -6.66 3.13 13.67
N VAL A 32 -7.30 2.20 12.95
CA VAL A 32 -8.38 1.37 13.50
C VAL A 32 -7.85 0.10 14.17
N LEU A 33 -6.78 -0.50 13.65
CA LEU A 33 -6.30 -1.81 14.11
C LEU A 33 -5.79 -1.78 15.56
N PRO A 34 -5.06 -0.74 16.02
CA PRO A 34 -4.71 -0.61 17.43
C PRO A 34 -5.92 -0.45 18.34
N PHE A 35 -6.98 0.23 17.86
CA PHE A 35 -8.23 0.31 18.60
C PHE A 35 -8.92 -1.05 18.72
N ILE A 36 -8.97 -1.85 17.66
CA ILE A 36 -9.55 -3.21 17.70
C ILE A 36 -8.81 -4.09 18.72
N LEU A 37 -7.48 -4.00 18.75
CA LEU A 37 -6.65 -4.85 19.61
C LEU A 37 -6.63 -4.42 21.08
N PHE A 38 -6.43 -3.13 21.33
CA PHE A 38 -6.13 -2.63 22.68
C PHE A 38 -7.24 -1.75 23.26
N LYS A 39 -8.26 -1.39 22.45
CA LYS A 39 -9.35 -0.46 22.79
C LYS A 39 -8.96 0.98 23.20
N PRO A 40 -7.78 1.57 22.85
CA PRO A 40 -7.45 2.94 23.20
C PRO A 40 -8.21 3.93 22.30
N VAL A 41 -9.31 4.49 22.80
CA VAL A 41 -10.09 5.49 22.04
C VAL A 41 -9.25 6.72 21.68
N TRP A 42 -8.36 7.16 22.57
CA TRP A 42 -7.45 8.29 22.33
C TRP A 42 -6.49 8.08 21.15
N TRP A 43 -6.29 6.83 20.70
CA TRP A 43 -5.43 6.53 19.56
C TRP A 43 -5.92 7.17 18.26
N PHE A 44 -7.23 7.39 18.11
CA PHE A 44 -7.78 8.05 16.92
C PHE A 44 -7.25 9.49 16.73
N LEU A 45 -6.73 10.14 17.78
CA LEU A 45 -6.06 11.44 17.66
C LEU A 45 -4.77 11.37 16.83
N THR A 46 -4.18 10.19 16.64
CA THR A 46 -3.02 9.99 15.76
C THR A 46 -3.40 9.92 14.28
N ALA A 47 -4.69 9.84 13.94
CA ALA A 47 -5.15 9.70 12.55
C ALA A 47 -4.66 10.81 11.60
N PRO A 48 -4.64 12.11 11.98
CA PRO A 48 -4.07 13.16 11.13
C PRO A 48 -2.56 12.96 10.87
N ILE A 49 -1.83 12.41 11.84
CA ILE A 49 -0.39 12.11 11.69
C ILE A 49 -0.20 11.02 10.63
N TRP A 50 -0.96 9.92 10.74
CA TRP A 50 -0.91 8.84 9.75
C TRP A 50 -1.32 9.30 8.35
N TYR A 51 -2.36 10.13 8.25
CA TYR A 51 -2.78 10.71 6.98
C TYR A 51 -1.69 11.61 6.38
N GLY A 52 -1.07 12.47 7.19
CA GLY A 52 0.04 13.32 6.78
C GLY A 52 1.22 12.52 6.24
N LEU A 53 1.63 11.46 6.95
CA LEU A 53 2.69 10.55 6.50
C LEU A 53 2.33 9.87 5.19
N ALA A 54 1.10 9.36 5.03
CA ALA A 54 0.64 8.79 3.77
C ALA A 54 0.62 9.81 2.63
N ARG A 55 0.31 11.07 2.92
CA ARG A 55 0.34 12.16 1.93
C ARG A 55 1.76 12.45 1.45
N VAL A 56 2.73 12.45 2.35
CA VAL A 56 4.14 12.61 1.99
C VAL A 56 4.62 11.40 1.19
N ALA A 57 4.35 10.18 1.65
CA ALA A 57 4.74 8.95 0.97
C ALA A 57 4.16 8.86 -0.45
N THR A 58 2.89 9.25 -0.63
CA THR A 58 2.23 9.26 -1.95
C THR A 58 2.74 10.35 -2.89
N LYS A 59 3.25 11.47 -2.36
CA LYS A 59 3.97 12.47 -3.16
C LYS A 59 5.30 11.94 -3.68
N VAL A 60 6.02 11.16 -2.88
CA VAL A 60 7.30 10.55 -3.28
C VAL A 60 7.06 9.43 -4.30
N ASN A 61 6.14 8.51 -4.02
CA ASN A 61 5.79 7.44 -4.94
C ASN A 61 4.31 7.02 -4.79
N PRO A 62 3.43 7.39 -5.72
CA PRO A 62 2.02 6.98 -5.66
C PRO A 62 1.83 5.46 -5.91
N ASN A 63 2.81 4.80 -6.52
CA ASN A 63 2.79 3.38 -6.85
C ASN A 63 3.67 2.51 -5.93
N GLY A 64 4.14 3.04 -4.79
CA GLY A 64 5.01 2.28 -3.88
C GLY A 64 4.42 0.95 -3.41
N HIS A 65 3.09 0.87 -3.30
CA HIS A 65 2.36 -0.38 -3.03
C HIS A 65 2.60 -1.46 -4.11
N HIS A 66 2.72 -1.10 -5.38
CA HIS A 66 2.97 -2.05 -6.47
C HIS A 66 4.39 -2.59 -6.39
N VAL A 67 5.37 -1.74 -6.06
CA VAL A 67 6.75 -2.16 -5.82
C VAL A 67 6.83 -3.12 -4.62
N PHE A 68 6.13 -2.79 -3.54
CA PHE A 68 6.04 -3.66 -2.37
C PHE A 68 5.38 -5.00 -2.68
N ALA A 69 4.29 -5.01 -3.45
CA ALA A 69 3.61 -6.23 -3.87
C ALA A 69 4.51 -7.13 -4.71
N VAL A 70 5.23 -6.55 -5.68
CA VAL A 70 6.22 -7.28 -6.50
C VAL A 70 7.34 -7.84 -5.61
N MET A 71 7.87 -7.03 -4.69
CA MET A 71 8.90 -7.47 -3.75
C MET A 71 8.41 -8.64 -2.88
N MET A 72 7.20 -8.57 -2.32
CA MET A 72 6.61 -9.65 -1.53
C MET A 72 6.37 -10.93 -2.33
N GLN A 73 6.18 -10.85 -3.66
CA GLN A 73 6.06 -12.04 -4.52
C GLN A 73 7.42 -12.62 -4.91
N VAL A 74 8.39 -11.75 -5.19
CA VAL A 74 9.70 -12.15 -5.70
C VAL A 74 10.66 -12.58 -4.59
N THR A 75 10.66 -11.89 -3.45
CA THR A 75 11.59 -12.15 -2.33
C THR A 75 11.44 -13.56 -1.75
N PRO A 76 10.24 -14.11 -1.50
CA PRO A 76 10.10 -15.49 -1.04
C PRO A 76 10.59 -16.49 -2.09
N MET A 77 10.29 -16.25 -3.37
CA MET A 77 10.72 -17.11 -4.47
C MET A 77 12.24 -17.08 -4.68
N ALA A 78 12.89 -15.94 -4.46
CA ALA A 78 14.34 -15.81 -4.52
C ALA A 78 15.02 -16.59 -3.38
N ILE A 79 14.47 -16.50 -2.16
CA ILE A 79 14.95 -17.27 -1.00
C ILE A 79 14.77 -18.77 -1.24
N LEU A 80 13.60 -19.21 -1.70
CA LEU A 80 13.30 -20.62 -2.02
C LEU A 80 14.13 -21.18 -3.18
N ARG A 81 14.51 -20.34 -4.18
CA ARG A 81 15.38 -20.75 -5.29
C ARG A 81 16.86 -20.78 -4.93
N LYS A 82 17.32 -19.97 -3.96
CA LYS A 82 18.72 -19.96 -3.50
C LYS A 82 19.18 -21.32 -2.97
N GLY A 83 18.27 -22.10 -2.36
CA GLY A 83 18.56 -23.47 -1.90
C GLY A 83 18.63 -24.53 -3.01
N ARG A 84 18.19 -24.24 -4.24
CA ARG A 84 18.11 -25.22 -5.35
C ARG A 84 19.22 -25.08 -6.40
N ARG A 85 20.26 -24.28 -6.14
CA ARG A 85 21.42 -24.07 -7.05
C ARG A 85 22.77 -24.55 -6.48
N HIS A 86 22.74 -25.55 -5.60
CA HIS A 86 23.91 -26.36 -5.27
C HIS A 86 23.61 -27.82 -5.59
N VAL A 87 23.66 -28.16 -6.88
CA VAL A 87 23.96 -29.53 -7.31
C VAL A 87 25.05 -29.37 -8.36
N SER A 88 26.26 -29.66 -7.90
CA SER A 88 27.49 -29.86 -8.68
C SER A 88 27.32 -30.94 -9.73
#